data_AF-A0AAV5RIQ8-F1
#
_entry.id   AF-A0AAV5RIQ8-F1
#
_cell.length_a   1.000
_cell.length_b   1.000
_cell.length_c   1.000
_cell.angle_alpha   90.00
_cell.angle_beta   90.00
_cell.angle_gamma   90.00
#
_symmetry.space_group_name_H-M   'P 1'
#
loop_
_entity.id
_entity.type
_entity.pdbx_description
1 polymer ?
#
loop_
_entity_poly.entity_id
_entity_poly.type
_entity_poly.pdbx_seq_one_letter_code
_entity_poly.pdbx_strand_id
1 'polypeptide(L)'
;MLVGITGSEGSGRKTVLAILCKMGYTEVENNQKSFYEIVPEWREKFVVLIDTAPDSIKLRPWFVHIHIEATEQVRKGRLNKNGTNASNSKDLANILETNLDNIRNSHINLVNNYSTINELEECISKLDLENTQRVRPSWDSYFMSIANLAAQRSNCMKRRVGCVVVQDRKIVSTGYNGTPRGCTNCNEGGCPRCNTGSSGGTLLSTCYCLHAEENALLEAGRERVKDAVLYCNTCPCVTCTIKIAQCGISEVIYSMDYSMDNETINILQNAGISCRKFVE
;
A
#
# COMPACT_ATOMS: atom_id res chain seq x y z
N MET A 1 -8.53 -10.93 14.04
CA MET A 1 -7.30 -10.97 13.23
C MET A 1 -6.43 -12.07 13.79
N LEU A 2 -5.70 -12.80 12.96
CA LEU A 2 -4.67 -13.75 13.41
C LEU A 2 -3.29 -13.20 13.06
N VAL A 3 -2.44 -13.04 14.07
CA VAL A 3 -1.03 -12.66 13.89
C VAL A 3 -0.16 -13.90 13.98
N GLY A 4 0.45 -14.28 12.85
CA GLY A 4 1.44 -15.35 12.79
C GLY A 4 2.84 -14.78 12.99
N ILE A 5 3.56 -15.29 13.99
CA ILE A 5 4.93 -14.86 14.30
C ILE A 5 5.90 -15.96 13.88
N THR A 6 6.84 -15.59 13.01
CA THR A 6 8.02 -16.40 12.64
C THR A 6 9.30 -15.70 13.09
N GLY A 7 10.41 -16.42 13.18
CA GLY A 7 11.71 -15.83 13.47
C GLY A 7 12.74 -16.85 13.92
N SER A 8 14.02 -16.49 13.80
CA SER A 8 15.11 -17.33 14.29
C SER A 8 15.10 -17.47 15.81
N GLU A 9 15.73 -18.53 16.33
CA GLU A 9 16.01 -18.64 17.76
C GLU A 9 16.85 -17.45 18.27
N GLY A 10 16.47 -16.90 19.43
CA GLY A 10 17.07 -15.69 20.01
C GLY A 10 16.63 -14.35 19.37
N SER A 11 15.80 -14.37 18.32
CA SER A 11 15.24 -13.14 17.70
C SER A 11 14.34 -12.33 18.64
N GLY A 12 13.79 -12.97 19.67
CA GLY A 12 12.76 -12.40 20.54
C GLY A 12 11.33 -12.70 20.08
N ARG A 13 11.12 -13.64 19.13
CA ARG A 13 9.77 -14.06 18.69
C ARG A 13 8.81 -14.41 19.83
N LYS A 14 9.29 -15.11 20.87
CA LYS A 14 8.51 -15.45 22.07
C LYS A 14 8.20 -14.22 22.93
N THR A 15 9.13 -13.27 23.01
CA THR A 15 8.93 -12.00 23.70
C THR A 15 7.84 -11.19 23.02
N VAL A 16 7.85 -11.12 21.69
CA VAL A 16 6.80 -10.42 20.93
C VAL A 16 5.44 -11.09 21.09
N LEU A 17 5.37 -12.43 21.09
CA LEU A 17 4.13 -13.14 21.41
C LEU A 17 3.60 -12.69 22.79
N ALA A 18 4.45 -12.69 23.81
CA ALA A 18 4.05 -12.29 25.16
C ALA A 18 3.59 -10.81 25.22
N ILE A 19 4.22 -9.92 24.47
CA ILE A 19 3.81 -8.51 24.35
C ILE A 19 2.41 -8.42 23.73
N LEU A 20 2.15 -9.14 22.63
CA LEU A 20 0.82 -9.15 22.01
C LEU A 20 -0.24 -9.72 22.95
N CYS A 21 0.07 -10.76 23.74
CA CYS A 21 -0.84 -11.26 24.77
C CYS A 21 -1.18 -10.17 25.81
N LYS A 22 -0.20 -9.37 26.25
CA LYS A 22 -0.48 -8.20 27.13
C LYS A 22 -1.34 -7.14 26.46
N MET A 23 -1.26 -7.01 25.13
CA MET A 23 -2.08 -6.10 24.32
C MET A 23 -3.49 -6.67 24.02
N GLY A 24 -3.85 -7.81 24.61
CA GLY A 24 -5.18 -8.41 24.50
C GLY A 24 -5.34 -9.43 23.37
N TYR A 25 -4.25 -9.95 22.80
CA TYR A 25 -4.30 -11.06 21.86
C TYR A 25 -4.39 -12.39 22.62
N THR A 26 -5.23 -13.30 22.13
CA THR A 26 -5.35 -14.67 22.65
C THR A 26 -4.35 -15.56 21.92
N GLU A 27 -3.47 -16.23 22.67
CA GLU A 27 -2.56 -17.22 22.10
C GLU A 27 -3.34 -18.47 21.67
N VAL A 28 -3.04 -18.97 20.46
CA VAL A 28 -3.66 -20.19 19.91
C VAL A 28 -2.59 -21.24 19.61
N GLU A 29 -2.96 -22.50 19.69
CA GLU A 29 -2.08 -23.61 19.35
C GLU A 29 -1.70 -23.58 17.86
N ASN A 30 -0.46 -23.93 17.54
CA ASN A 30 0.00 -24.06 16.16
C ASN A 30 -0.41 -25.42 15.56
N ASN A 31 -1.68 -25.55 15.20
CA ASN A 31 -2.18 -26.72 14.47
C ASN A 31 -3.28 -26.32 13.48
N GLN A 32 -3.51 -27.13 12.44
CA GLN A 32 -4.45 -26.77 11.38
C GLN A 32 -5.90 -26.62 11.88
N LYS A 33 -6.27 -27.36 12.94
CA LYS A 33 -7.61 -27.37 13.51
C LYS A 33 -7.93 -26.05 14.22
N SER A 34 -7.01 -25.54 15.03
CA SER A 34 -7.15 -24.26 15.74
C SER A 34 -7.37 -23.10 14.76
N PHE A 35 -6.69 -23.11 13.61
CA PHE A 35 -6.86 -22.07 12.60
C PHE A 35 -8.25 -22.04 11.97
N TYR A 36 -8.90 -23.20 11.81
CA TYR A 36 -10.29 -23.26 11.34
C TYR A 36 -11.29 -22.84 12.43
N GLU A 37 -11.00 -23.14 13.69
CA GLU A 37 -11.81 -22.73 14.84
C GLU A 37 -11.81 -21.19 15.02
N ILE A 38 -10.78 -20.49 14.55
CA ILE A 38 -10.70 -19.02 14.55
C ILE A 38 -11.59 -18.38 13.48
N VAL A 39 -11.93 -19.08 12.39
CA VAL A 39 -12.64 -18.49 11.24
C VAL A 39 -13.96 -17.83 11.62
N PRO A 40 -14.83 -18.40 12.48
CA PRO A 40 -16.06 -17.74 12.93
C PRO A 40 -15.80 -16.48 13.76
N GLU A 41 -14.68 -16.45 14.50
CA GLU A 41 -14.30 -15.38 15.42
C GLU A 41 -13.19 -14.49 14.86
N TRP A 42 -12.96 -14.51 13.54
CA TRP A 42 -11.79 -13.90 12.91
C TRP A 42 -11.61 -12.41 13.18
N ARG A 43 -12.58 -11.72 13.78
CA ARG A 43 -12.47 -10.31 14.20
C ARG A 43 -11.79 -10.15 15.55
N GLU A 44 -11.85 -11.15 16.42
CA GLU A 44 -11.14 -11.18 17.71
C GLU A 44 -9.62 -11.28 17.52
N LYS A 45 -8.84 -10.88 18.53
CA LYS A 45 -7.38 -10.77 18.43
C LYS A 45 -6.72 -12.10 18.80
N PHE A 46 -6.05 -12.74 17.84
CA PHE A 46 -5.33 -14.00 18.05
C PHE A 46 -3.86 -13.89 17.64
N VAL A 47 -2.99 -14.60 18.35
CA VAL A 47 -1.55 -14.67 18.04
C VAL A 47 -1.08 -16.13 18.08
N VAL A 48 -0.17 -16.48 17.16
CA VAL A 48 0.41 -17.83 17.09
C VAL A 48 1.89 -17.76 16.74
N LEU A 49 2.70 -18.60 17.38
CA LEU A 49 4.05 -18.88 16.92
C LEU A 49 4.02 -19.98 15.87
N ILE A 50 4.57 -19.68 14.70
CA ILE A 50 4.65 -20.59 13.56
C ILE A 50 6.09 -20.67 13.07
N ASP A 51 6.48 -21.80 12.52
CA ASP A 51 7.77 -21.94 11.84
C ASP A 51 7.69 -21.40 10.41
N THR A 52 6.59 -21.69 9.72
CA THR A 52 6.21 -21.12 8.42
C THR A 52 4.71 -20.88 8.38
N ALA A 53 4.28 -19.85 7.64
CA ALA A 53 2.86 -19.61 7.44
C ALA A 53 2.26 -20.68 6.51
N PRO A 54 1.19 -21.40 6.91
CA PRO A 54 0.51 -22.33 6.02
C PRO A 54 -0.21 -21.61 4.87
N ASP A 55 -0.19 -22.20 3.68
CA ASP A 55 -0.81 -21.58 2.49
C ASP A 55 -2.33 -21.37 2.64
N SER A 56 -2.99 -22.23 3.43
CA SER A 56 -4.43 -22.11 3.75
C SER A 56 -4.80 -20.82 4.49
N ILE A 57 -3.83 -20.19 5.16
CA ILE A 57 -4.01 -19.01 6.00
C ILE A 57 -3.39 -17.77 5.34
N LYS A 58 -2.29 -17.92 4.59
CA LYS A 58 -1.68 -16.81 3.82
C LYS A 58 -2.68 -16.08 2.91
N LEU A 59 -3.64 -16.80 2.36
CA LEU A 59 -4.66 -16.26 1.46
C LEU A 59 -5.81 -15.55 2.19
N ARG A 60 -5.84 -15.59 3.52
CA ARG A 60 -6.94 -15.05 4.32
C ARG A 60 -6.68 -13.57 4.61
N PRO A 61 -7.64 -12.67 4.34
CA PRO A 61 -7.44 -11.23 4.51
C PRO A 61 -7.16 -10.84 5.97
N TRP A 62 -7.64 -11.63 6.93
CA TRP A 62 -7.52 -11.38 8.36
C TRP A 62 -6.23 -11.90 9.01
N PHE A 63 -5.34 -12.49 8.21
CA PHE A 63 -4.05 -12.98 8.67
C PHE A 63 -2.96 -11.94 8.44
N VAL A 64 -2.16 -11.68 9.47
CA VAL A 64 -0.99 -10.80 9.40
C VAL A 64 0.23 -11.62 9.81
N HIS A 65 1.21 -11.70 8.92
CA HIS A 65 2.46 -12.43 9.16
C HIS A 65 3.56 -11.46 9.56
N ILE A 66 4.10 -11.64 10.76
CA ILE A 66 5.26 -10.91 11.26
C ILE A 66 6.45 -11.85 11.29
N HIS A 67 7.54 -11.45 10.63
CA HIS A 67 8.82 -12.10 10.76
C HIS A 67 9.74 -11.26 11.65
N ILE A 68 10.33 -11.89 12.66
CA ILE A 68 11.18 -11.23 13.65
C ILE A 68 12.58 -11.81 13.53
N GLU A 69 13.55 -10.93 13.35
CA GLU A 69 14.96 -11.30 13.29
C GLU A 69 15.79 -10.39 14.19
N ALA A 70 17.00 -10.81 14.54
CA ALA A 70 17.98 -9.97 15.23
C ALA A 70 19.39 -10.28 14.72
N THR A 71 20.33 -9.35 14.91
CA THR A 71 21.72 -9.62 14.54
C THR A 71 22.25 -10.85 15.26
N GLU A 72 23.15 -11.58 14.60
CA GLU A 72 23.71 -12.82 15.15
C GLU A 72 24.31 -12.63 16.55
N GLN A 73 24.99 -11.49 16.77
CA GLN A 73 25.57 -11.14 18.05
C GLN A 73 24.51 -10.98 19.15
N VAL A 74 23.39 -10.31 18.85
CA VAL A 74 22.27 -10.15 19.79
C VAL A 74 21.62 -11.49 20.10
N ARG A 75 21.38 -12.34 19.08
CA ARG A 75 20.78 -13.67 19.26
C ARG A 75 21.67 -14.56 20.13
N LYS A 76 22.96 -14.65 19.82
CA LYS A 76 23.94 -15.39 20.64
C LYS A 76 23.96 -14.87 22.07
N GLY A 77 23.95 -13.55 22.27
CA GLY A 77 23.88 -12.96 23.62
C GLY A 77 22.64 -13.36 24.42
N ARG A 78 21.48 -13.49 23.76
CA ARG A 78 20.22 -13.94 24.38
C ARG A 78 20.20 -15.46 24.63
N LEU A 79 20.73 -16.26 23.70
CA LEU A 79 20.79 -17.72 23.82
C LEU A 79 21.81 -18.18 24.86
N ASN A 80 22.97 -17.53 24.96
CA ASN A 80 23.99 -17.84 25.95
C ASN A 80 23.51 -17.61 27.37
N LYS A 81 22.62 -16.61 27.59
CA LYS A 81 21.95 -16.39 28.88
C LYS A 81 20.94 -17.50 29.23
N ASN A 82 20.43 -18.22 28.24
CA ASN A 82 19.38 -19.24 28.38
C ASN A 82 19.91 -20.69 28.27
N GLY A 83 21.23 -20.90 28.11
CA GLY A 83 21.86 -22.23 28.18
C GLY A 83 21.67 -23.14 26.96
N THR A 84 21.25 -22.62 25.81
CA THR A 84 21.01 -23.41 24.57
C THR A 84 22.20 -23.35 23.61
N ASN A 85 22.80 -24.51 23.30
CA ASN A 85 23.84 -24.67 22.27
C ASN A 85 23.20 -24.83 20.87
N ALA A 86 23.78 -24.17 19.86
CA ALA A 86 23.28 -24.18 18.47
C ALA A 86 23.65 -25.48 17.70
N SER A 87 22.77 -25.90 16.79
CA SER A 87 22.71 -27.17 16.07
C SER A 87 23.63 -27.29 14.82
N ASN A 88 23.69 -28.50 14.26
CA ASN A 88 24.57 -29.00 13.19
C ASN A 88 24.41 -28.32 11.81
N SER A 89 25.44 -28.46 10.96
CA SER A 89 25.61 -27.72 9.70
C SER A 89 24.60 -28.01 8.57
N LYS A 90 24.01 -29.20 8.49
CA LYS A 90 22.96 -29.51 7.48
C LYS A 90 21.62 -28.84 7.78
N ASP A 91 21.32 -28.61 9.05
CA ASP A 91 20.11 -27.90 9.47
C ASP A 91 20.20 -26.41 9.13
N LEU A 92 21.42 -25.86 9.08
CA LEU A 92 21.64 -24.44 8.84
C LEU A 92 21.15 -23.99 7.45
N ALA A 93 21.38 -24.80 6.40
CA ALA A 93 20.93 -24.48 5.05
C ALA A 93 19.39 -24.42 4.97
N ASN A 94 18.71 -25.43 5.52
CA ASN A 94 17.24 -25.47 5.57
C ASN A 94 16.67 -24.33 6.42
N ILE A 95 17.31 -23.99 7.55
CA ILE A 95 16.92 -22.85 8.39
C ILE A 95 17.05 -21.53 7.62
N LEU A 96 18.13 -21.36 6.85
CA LEU A 96 18.36 -20.16 6.05
C LEU A 96 17.31 -20.02 4.93
N GLU A 97 17.02 -21.10 4.20
CA GLU A 97 15.96 -21.11 3.18
C GLU A 97 14.60 -20.78 3.78
N THR A 98 14.24 -21.44 4.88
CA THR A 98 12.98 -21.21 5.59
C THR A 98 12.85 -19.75 6.07
N ASN A 99 13.93 -19.18 6.60
CA ASN A 99 13.95 -17.77 7.01
C ASN A 99 13.79 -16.82 5.82
N LEU A 100 14.46 -17.08 4.71
CA LEU A 100 14.32 -16.26 3.50
C LEU A 100 12.89 -16.29 2.96
N ASP A 101 12.25 -17.45 2.96
CA ASP A 101 10.84 -17.58 2.56
C ASP A 101 9.91 -16.85 3.52
N ASN A 102 10.18 -16.91 4.82
CA ASN A 102 9.41 -16.16 5.80
C ASN A 102 9.59 -14.64 5.65
N ILE A 103 10.81 -14.15 5.36
CA ILE A 103 11.08 -12.73 5.13
C ILE A 103 10.32 -12.23 3.90
N ARG A 104 10.31 -13.02 2.81
CA ARG A 104 9.66 -12.66 1.55
C ARG A 104 8.14 -12.63 1.67
N ASN A 105 7.57 -13.55 2.45
CA ASN A 105 6.13 -13.75 2.53
C ASN A 105 5.48 -13.03 3.73
N SER A 106 6.28 -12.44 4.63
CA SER A 106 5.76 -11.68 5.77
C SER A 106 5.23 -10.32 5.34
N HIS A 107 4.17 -9.89 6.04
CA HIS A 107 3.61 -8.55 5.87
C HIS A 107 4.48 -7.51 6.58
N ILE A 108 5.12 -7.92 7.68
CA ILE A 108 5.97 -7.06 8.51
C ILE A 108 7.26 -7.81 8.84
N ASN A 109 8.39 -7.16 8.54
CA ASN A 109 9.71 -7.62 8.94
C ASN A 109 10.25 -6.73 10.06
N LEU A 110 10.44 -7.30 11.26
CA LEU A 110 10.92 -6.58 12.44
C LEU A 110 12.34 -7.06 12.80
N VAL A 111 13.29 -6.12 12.84
CA VAL A 111 14.66 -6.39 13.30
C VAL A 111 14.79 -5.97 14.77
N ASN A 112 14.70 -6.94 15.68
CA ASN A 112 14.74 -6.75 17.12
C ASN A 112 16.18 -6.71 17.68
N ASN A 113 16.83 -5.56 17.49
CA ASN A 113 18.12 -5.24 18.11
C ASN A 113 17.98 -4.41 19.40
N TYR A 114 16.77 -4.27 19.94
CA TYR A 114 16.51 -3.49 21.14
C TYR A 114 17.22 -4.08 22.37
N SER A 115 17.68 -3.19 23.24
CA SER A 115 18.39 -3.56 24.47
C SER A 115 17.43 -3.85 25.60
N THR A 116 16.23 -3.26 25.56
CA THR A 116 15.19 -3.41 26.57
C THR A 116 13.86 -3.89 25.98
N ILE A 117 13.01 -4.49 26.82
CA ILE A 117 11.66 -4.92 26.42
C ILE A 117 10.77 -3.70 26.14
N ASN A 118 10.92 -2.60 26.90
CA ASN A 118 10.10 -1.40 26.74
C ASN A 118 10.28 -0.75 25.36
N GLU A 119 11.52 -0.68 24.84
CA GLU A 119 11.78 -0.17 23.48
C GLU A 119 11.11 -1.04 22.40
N LEU A 120 11.11 -2.36 22.61
CA LEU A 120 10.45 -3.31 21.72
C LEU A 120 8.91 -3.18 21.80
N GLU A 121 8.35 -2.99 23.00
CA GLU A 121 6.92 -2.74 23.22
C GLU A 121 6.48 -1.44 22.50
N GLU A 122 7.26 -0.36 22.62
CA GLU A 122 7.01 0.90 21.92
C GLU A 122 7.05 0.69 20.39
N CYS A 123 8.04 -0.05 19.89
CA CYS A 123 8.12 -0.39 18.46
C CYS A 123 6.87 -1.16 17.99
N ILE A 124 6.45 -2.20 18.71
CA ILE A 124 5.27 -3.01 18.35
C ILE A 124 4.01 -2.16 18.35
N SER A 125 3.85 -1.26 19.32
CA SER A 125 2.69 -0.36 19.36
C SER A 125 2.59 0.54 18.13
N LYS A 126 3.74 0.95 17.56
CA LYS A 126 3.83 1.77 16.34
C LYS A 126 3.58 0.98 15.05
N LEU A 127 3.63 -0.35 15.09
CA LEU A 127 3.33 -1.19 13.92
C LEU A 127 1.86 -1.13 13.51
N ASP A 128 0.97 -0.65 14.38
CA ASP A 128 -0.47 -0.51 14.11
C ASP A 128 -1.05 -1.80 13.51
N LEU A 129 -0.84 -2.95 14.17
CA LEU A 129 -1.21 -4.27 13.62
C LEU A 129 -2.68 -4.36 13.23
N GLU A 130 -3.53 -3.59 13.92
CA GLU A 130 -4.99 -3.54 13.75
C GLU A 130 -5.43 -2.67 12.57
N ASN A 131 -4.49 -2.12 11.80
CA ASN A 131 -4.79 -1.33 10.63
C ASN A 131 -5.69 -2.10 9.64
N THR A 132 -6.96 -1.70 9.61
CA THR A 132 -7.98 -2.33 8.76
C THR A 132 -7.67 -2.20 7.27
N GLN A 133 -6.87 -1.21 6.86
CA GLN A 133 -6.45 -1.03 5.47
C GLN A 133 -5.58 -2.19 4.97
N ARG A 134 -4.83 -2.88 5.85
CA ARG A 134 -4.06 -4.07 5.46
C ARG A 134 -4.95 -5.28 5.21
N VAL A 135 -6.00 -5.44 6.01
CA VAL A 135 -6.92 -6.58 5.96
C VAL A 135 -7.94 -6.40 4.84
N ARG A 136 -8.52 -5.21 4.77
CA ARG A 136 -9.56 -4.84 3.82
C ARG A 136 -9.52 -3.32 3.62
N PRO A 137 -8.84 -2.85 2.56
CA PRO A 137 -8.80 -1.45 2.21
C PRO A 137 -10.20 -0.84 2.15
N SER A 138 -10.31 0.42 2.59
CA SER A 138 -11.48 1.24 2.30
C SER A 138 -11.64 1.42 0.78
N TRP A 139 -12.82 1.83 0.34
CA TRP A 139 -13.03 2.12 -1.09
C TRP A 139 -12.09 3.20 -1.62
N ASP A 140 -11.88 4.26 -0.83
CA ASP A 140 -10.96 5.33 -1.22
C ASP A 140 -9.53 4.81 -1.36
N SER A 141 -9.06 4.03 -0.38
CA SER A 141 -7.72 3.42 -0.41
C SER A 141 -7.56 2.47 -1.59
N TYR A 142 -8.60 1.67 -1.89
CA TYR A 142 -8.63 0.76 -3.02
C TYR A 142 -8.53 1.50 -4.37
N PHE A 143 -9.39 2.50 -4.60
CA PHE A 143 -9.40 3.25 -5.85
C PHE A 143 -8.18 4.16 -6.02
N MET A 144 -7.68 4.75 -4.93
CA MET A 144 -6.42 5.50 -4.95
C MET A 144 -5.23 4.59 -5.25
N SER A 145 -5.20 3.37 -4.69
CA SER A 145 -4.17 2.37 -5.03
C SER A 145 -4.20 2.01 -6.51
N ILE A 146 -5.39 1.88 -7.11
CA ILE A 146 -5.54 1.64 -8.55
C ILE A 146 -5.08 2.85 -9.37
N ALA A 147 -5.38 4.08 -8.93
CA ALA A 147 -4.88 5.29 -9.59
C ALA A 147 -3.35 5.34 -9.57
N ASN A 148 -2.72 5.02 -8.43
CA ASN A 148 -1.27 4.87 -8.33
C ASN A 148 -0.71 3.76 -9.23
N LEU A 149 -1.40 2.62 -9.32
CA LEU A 149 -1.02 1.53 -10.22
C LEU A 149 -1.12 1.96 -11.70
N ALA A 150 -2.19 2.66 -12.08
CA ALA A 150 -2.36 3.21 -13.43
C ALA A 150 -1.23 4.20 -13.77
N ALA A 151 -0.81 5.03 -12.82
CA ALA A 151 0.32 5.95 -12.98
C ALA A 151 1.64 5.23 -13.34
N GLN A 152 1.78 3.94 -12.98
CA GLN A 152 2.93 3.13 -13.39
C GLN A 152 2.97 2.86 -14.91
N ARG A 153 1.90 3.11 -15.66
CA ARG A 153 1.94 3.06 -17.13
C ARG A 153 2.24 4.39 -17.81
N SER A 154 2.34 5.48 -17.03
CA SER A 154 2.72 6.80 -17.56
C SER A 154 4.05 6.73 -18.31
N ASN A 155 4.07 7.32 -19.51
CA ASN A 155 5.28 7.48 -20.31
C ASN A 155 5.85 8.90 -20.24
N CYS A 156 5.23 9.79 -19.45
CA CYS A 156 5.65 11.19 -19.34
C CYS A 156 6.95 11.33 -18.53
N MET A 157 7.90 12.10 -19.06
CA MET A 157 9.21 12.33 -18.42
C MET A 157 9.19 13.32 -17.25
N LYS A 158 8.08 14.03 -17.01
CA LYS A 158 7.99 15.06 -15.95
C LYS A 158 7.34 14.57 -14.66
N ARG A 159 6.29 13.74 -14.76
CA ARG A 159 5.54 13.22 -13.60
C ARG A 159 4.71 12.01 -14.02
N ARG A 160 4.53 11.05 -13.12
CA ARG A 160 3.65 9.90 -13.29
C ARG A 160 2.31 10.15 -12.60
N VAL A 161 1.29 10.44 -13.40
CA VAL A 161 -0.06 10.71 -12.93
C VAL A 161 -0.97 9.59 -13.38
N GLY A 162 -1.87 9.16 -12.50
CA GLY A 162 -2.88 8.15 -12.77
C GLY A 162 -4.22 8.56 -12.18
N CYS A 163 -5.28 8.19 -12.88
CA CYS A 163 -6.66 8.57 -12.59
C CYS A 163 -7.60 7.38 -12.80
N VAL A 164 -8.64 7.29 -11.97
CA VAL A 164 -9.70 6.28 -12.02
C VAL A 164 -11.03 6.99 -11.85
N VAL A 165 -11.98 6.71 -12.74
CA VAL A 165 -13.37 7.17 -12.59
C VAL A 165 -14.23 6.01 -12.11
N VAL A 166 -15.03 6.25 -11.08
CA VAL A 166 -15.80 5.23 -10.36
C VAL A 166 -17.26 5.62 -10.28
N GLN A 167 -18.15 4.70 -10.61
CA GLN A 167 -19.59 4.82 -10.41
C GLN A 167 -20.12 3.57 -9.71
N ASP A 168 -20.93 3.74 -8.66
CA ASP A 168 -21.49 2.62 -7.89
C ASP A 168 -20.43 1.60 -7.44
N ARG A 169 -19.25 2.09 -7.03
CA ARG A 169 -18.07 1.28 -6.63
C ARG A 169 -17.54 0.36 -7.74
N LYS A 170 -17.83 0.69 -9.01
CA LYS A 170 -17.30 0.03 -10.20
C LYS A 170 -16.44 1.01 -10.98
N ILE A 171 -15.30 0.53 -11.48
CA ILE A 171 -14.43 1.33 -12.33
C ILE A 171 -15.10 1.51 -13.69
N VAL A 172 -15.32 2.76 -14.08
CA VAL A 172 -15.84 3.14 -15.40
C VAL A 172 -14.70 3.21 -16.41
N SER A 173 -13.60 3.87 -16.01
CA SER A 173 -12.40 4.02 -16.82
C SER A 173 -11.17 4.29 -15.94
N THR A 174 -10.01 4.14 -16.54
CA THR A 174 -8.71 4.50 -15.97
C THR A 174 -7.93 5.34 -16.97
N GLY A 175 -7.07 6.23 -16.48
CA GLY A 175 -6.17 7.01 -17.31
C GLY A 175 -4.81 7.17 -16.65
N TYR A 176 -3.80 7.38 -17.49
CA TYR A 176 -2.46 7.82 -17.08
C TYR A 176 -1.98 8.88 -18.07
N ASN A 177 -1.05 9.73 -17.65
CA ASN A 177 -0.56 10.80 -18.52
C ASN A 177 0.50 10.31 -19.53
N GLY A 178 0.46 10.82 -20.76
CA GLY A 178 1.38 10.43 -21.83
C GLY A 178 1.02 11.00 -23.20
N THR A 179 1.89 10.78 -24.18
CA THR A 179 1.65 11.20 -25.58
C THR A 179 0.41 10.52 -26.19
N PRO A 180 -0.19 11.10 -27.25
CA PRO A 180 -1.40 10.57 -27.86
C PRO A 180 -1.20 9.17 -28.47
N ARG A 181 -2.31 8.43 -28.64
CA ARG A 181 -2.29 7.10 -29.28
C ARG A 181 -1.67 7.20 -30.68
N GLY A 182 -0.75 6.28 -30.99
CA GLY A 182 -0.06 6.23 -32.28
C GLY A 182 1.15 7.17 -32.41
N CYS A 183 1.40 8.04 -31.43
CA CYS A 183 2.61 8.85 -31.38
C CYS A 183 3.72 8.13 -30.61
N THR A 184 4.99 8.49 -30.87
CA THR A 184 6.14 8.07 -30.05
C THR A 184 5.91 8.40 -28.58
N ASN A 185 6.32 7.50 -27.68
CA ASN A 185 6.12 7.75 -26.25
C ASN A 185 6.96 8.94 -25.78
N CYS A 186 6.50 9.66 -24.74
CA CYS A 186 7.26 10.80 -24.23
C CYS A 186 8.66 10.38 -23.71
N ASN A 187 8.80 9.21 -23.08
CA ASN A 187 10.07 8.64 -22.63
C ASN A 187 10.97 8.13 -23.77
N GLU A 188 10.46 8.11 -24.99
CA GLU A 188 11.19 7.81 -26.23
C GLU A 188 11.49 9.09 -27.03
N GLY A 189 11.31 10.27 -26.44
CA GLY A 189 11.53 11.56 -27.10
C GLY A 189 10.29 12.14 -27.81
N GLY A 190 9.12 11.49 -27.70
CA GLY A 190 7.90 11.88 -28.42
C GLY A 190 7.26 13.22 -27.99
N CYS A 191 7.76 13.86 -26.94
CA CYS A 191 7.33 15.20 -26.52
C CYS A 191 8.56 16.10 -26.34
N PRO A 192 8.85 17.04 -27.26
CA PRO A 192 10.02 17.91 -27.18
C PRO A 192 10.07 18.69 -25.86
N ARG A 193 8.95 19.28 -25.43
CA ARG A 193 8.86 20.05 -24.18
C ARG A 193 9.14 19.23 -22.92
N CYS A 194 8.79 17.95 -22.92
CA CYS A 194 9.09 17.09 -21.77
C CYS A 194 10.55 16.64 -21.75
N ASN A 195 11.18 16.54 -22.92
CA ASN A 195 12.57 16.13 -23.09
C ASN A 195 13.55 17.30 -23.11
N THR A 196 13.07 18.55 -23.13
CA THR A 196 13.88 19.73 -22.78
C THR A 196 14.03 19.81 -21.25
N GLY A 197 15.20 20.24 -20.77
CA GLY A 197 15.52 20.43 -19.35
C GLY A 197 14.68 21.48 -18.61
N SER A 198 13.58 21.94 -19.19
CA SER A 198 12.63 22.87 -18.59
C SER A 198 12.01 22.28 -17.33
N SER A 199 11.77 23.12 -16.32
CA SER A 199 11.08 22.72 -15.09
C SER A 199 9.64 22.23 -15.38
N GLY A 200 9.13 21.35 -14.52
CA GLY A 200 7.71 20.97 -14.54
C GLY A 200 6.80 22.22 -14.43
N GLY A 201 5.63 22.20 -15.06
CA GLY A 201 4.66 23.30 -14.97
C GLY A 201 4.90 24.50 -15.90
N THR A 202 6.04 24.61 -16.59
CA THR A 202 6.31 25.69 -17.57
C THR A 202 5.97 25.28 -19.00
N LEU A 203 5.62 26.20 -19.90
CA LEU A 203 5.34 25.88 -21.33
C LEU A 203 4.32 24.73 -21.51
N LEU A 204 3.21 24.78 -20.76
CA LEU A 204 2.14 23.76 -20.81
C LEU A 204 1.46 23.68 -22.18
N SER A 205 1.35 24.80 -22.89
CA SER A 205 0.75 24.88 -24.23
C SER A 205 1.53 24.10 -25.31
N THR A 206 2.80 23.78 -25.10
CA THR A 206 3.63 23.02 -26.05
C THR A 206 3.81 21.56 -25.65
N CYS A 207 3.16 21.11 -24.57
CA CYS A 207 3.19 19.72 -24.14
C CYS A 207 2.31 18.86 -25.05
N TYR A 208 2.83 17.74 -25.54
CA TYR A 208 2.04 16.78 -26.31
C TYR A 208 1.34 15.75 -25.41
N CYS A 209 1.76 15.63 -24.15
CA CYS A 209 1.20 14.65 -23.24
C CYS A 209 -0.19 15.07 -22.77
N LEU A 210 -1.18 14.19 -22.96
CA LEU A 210 -2.45 14.29 -22.26
C LEU A 210 -2.27 13.94 -20.78
N HIS A 211 -3.08 14.55 -19.94
CA HIS A 211 -3.16 14.27 -18.51
C HIS A 211 -3.94 12.98 -18.23
N ALA A 212 -3.79 12.43 -17.03
CA ALA A 212 -4.43 11.18 -16.66
C ALA A 212 -5.96 11.33 -16.61
N GLU A 213 -6.43 12.45 -16.07
CA GLU A 213 -7.82 12.85 -15.96
C GLU A 213 -8.46 12.95 -17.35
N GLU A 214 -7.77 13.57 -18.30
CA GLU A 214 -8.23 13.68 -19.69
C GLU A 214 -8.37 12.30 -20.33
N ASN A 215 -7.36 11.44 -20.20
CA ASN A 215 -7.41 10.10 -20.76
C ASN A 215 -8.54 9.27 -20.13
N ALA A 216 -8.76 9.38 -18.82
CA ALA A 216 -9.86 8.68 -18.14
C ALA A 216 -11.24 9.17 -18.62
N LEU A 217 -11.43 10.49 -18.75
CA LEU A 217 -12.68 11.08 -19.23
C LEU A 217 -12.94 10.79 -20.71
N LEU A 218 -11.91 10.84 -21.56
CA LEU A 218 -12.01 10.53 -22.99
C LEU A 218 -12.39 9.06 -23.23
N GLU A 219 -11.79 8.15 -22.47
CA GLU A 219 -12.11 6.72 -22.55
C GLU A 219 -13.55 6.45 -22.09
N ALA A 220 -13.99 7.10 -21.00
CA ALA A 220 -15.34 6.90 -20.49
C ALA A 220 -16.42 7.53 -21.37
N GLY A 221 -16.21 8.75 -21.84
CA GLY A 221 -17.26 9.59 -22.43
C GLY A 221 -18.22 10.14 -21.37
N ARG A 222 -18.79 11.31 -21.67
CA ARG A 222 -19.60 12.10 -20.72
C ARG A 222 -20.74 11.31 -20.07
N GLU A 223 -21.48 10.54 -20.86
CA GLU A 223 -22.68 9.85 -20.36
C GLU A 223 -22.37 8.77 -19.31
N ARG A 224 -21.15 8.20 -19.31
CA ARG A 224 -20.75 7.17 -18.35
C ARG A 224 -20.10 7.72 -17.08
N VAL A 225 -19.77 9.01 -17.05
CA VAL A 225 -19.08 9.64 -15.90
C VAL A 225 -19.96 10.63 -15.15
N LYS A 226 -21.20 10.84 -15.61
CA LYS A 226 -22.14 11.72 -14.95
C LYS A 226 -22.44 11.20 -13.54
N ASP A 227 -22.29 12.08 -12.56
CA ASP A 227 -22.45 11.82 -11.13
C ASP A 227 -21.41 10.83 -10.55
N ALA A 228 -20.36 10.48 -11.31
CA ALA A 228 -19.28 9.60 -10.87
C ALA A 228 -18.26 10.31 -9.98
N VAL A 229 -17.44 9.52 -9.27
CA VAL A 229 -16.32 9.99 -8.45
C VAL A 229 -15.00 9.79 -9.19
N LEU A 230 -14.14 10.79 -9.17
CA LEU A 230 -12.82 10.76 -9.79
C LEU A 230 -11.73 10.68 -8.73
N TYR A 231 -10.94 9.61 -8.77
CA TYR A 231 -9.74 9.43 -7.95
C TYR A 231 -8.50 9.72 -8.78
N CYS A 232 -7.65 10.65 -8.36
CA CYS A 232 -6.40 10.97 -9.04
C CYS A 232 -5.23 11.01 -8.07
N ASN A 233 -4.08 10.45 -8.41
CA ASN A 233 -2.94 10.50 -7.49
C ASN A 233 -2.35 11.92 -7.31
N THR A 234 -2.73 12.88 -8.16
CA THR A 234 -2.30 14.28 -8.11
C THR A 234 -3.52 15.18 -8.22
N CYS A 235 -3.54 16.29 -7.47
CA CYS A 235 -4.58 17.30 -7.61
C CYS A 235 -4.71 17.74 -9.09
N PRO A 236 -5.93 17.71 -9.67
CA PRO A 236 -6.12 18.08 -11.07
C PRO A 236 -5.69 19.52 -11.37
N CYS A 237 -5.05 19.72 -12.51
CA CYS A 237 -4.75 21.08 -12.98
C CYS A 237 -6.04 21.79 -13.43
N VAL A 238 -6.00 23.12 -13.49
CA VAL A 238 -7.15 23.96 -13.90
C VAL A 238 -7.82 23.50 -15.20
N THR A 239 -7.04 23.12 -16.22
CA THR A 239 -7.59 22.66 -17.50
C THR A 239 -8.30 21.32 -17.40
N CYS A 240 -7.83 20.40 -16.56
CA CYS A 240 -8.52 19.16 -16.26
C CYS A 240 -9.76 19.41 -15.40
N THR A 241 -9.67 20.29 -14.41
CA THR A 241 -10.79 20.68 -13.53
C THR A 241 -11.99 21.21 -14.32
N ILE A 242 -11.76 22.06 -15.31
CA ILE A 242 -12.83 22.55 -16.20
C ILE A 242 -13.52 21.39 -16.93
N LYS A 243 -12.75 20.41 -17.42
CA LYS A 243 -13.28 19.23 -18.14
C LYS A 243 -14.04 18.29 -17.21
N ILE A 244 -13.51 18.07 -16.01
CA ILE A 244 -14.15 17.31 -14.93
C ILE A 244 -15.54 17.90 -14.63
N ALA A 245 -15.61 19.22 -14.46
CA ALA A 245 -16.87 19.91 -14.23
C ALA A 245 -17.85 19.79 -15.40
N GLN A 246 -17.36 20.01 -16.63
CA GLN A 246 -18.18 19.89 -17.85
C GLN A 246 -18.73 18.48 -18.08
N CYS A 247 -17.98 17.44 -17.66
CA CYS A 247 -18.39 16.05 -17.76
C CYS A 247 -19.42 15.64 -16.69
N GLY A 248 -19.60 16.43 -15.63
CA GLY A 248 -20.59 16.17 -14.58
C GLY A 248 -20.11 15.19 -13.51
N ILE A 249 -18.80 15.14 -13.22
CA ILE A 249 -18.26 14.43 -12.05
C ILE A 249 -18.84 15.04 -10.76
N SER A 250 -19.21 14.21 -9.77
CA SER A 250 -19.81 14.67 -8.51
C SER A 250 -18.80 14.89 -7.39
N GLU A 251 -17.68 14.16 -7.41
CA GLU A 251 -16.62 14.26 -6.40
C GLU A 251 -15.23 14.00 -6.99
N VAL A 252 -14.24 14.76 -6.54
CA VAL A 252 -12.81 14.60 -6.85
C VAL A 252 -12.04 14.29 -5.57
N ILE A 253 -11.29 13.19 -5.58
CA ILE A 253 -10.45 12.74 -4.47
C ILE A 253 -9.00 12.61 -4.96
N TYR A 254 -8.05 13.27 -4.30
CA TYR A 254 -6.65 13.28 -4.73
C TYR A 254 -5.64 13.04 -3.59
N SER A 255 -4.47 12.44 -3.87
CA SER A 255 -3.47 12.14 -2.81
C SER A 255 -2.31 13.14 -2.70
N MET A 256 -1.79 13.65 -3.83
CA MET A 256 -0.68 14.63 -3.84
C MET A 256 -1.14 16.03 -4.25
N ASP A 257 -0.58 17.04 -3.59
CA ASP A 257 -0.85 18.46 -3.89
C ASP A 257 -0.23 18.88 -5.24
N TYR A 258 -0.79 19.93 -5.83
CA TYR A 258 -0.25 20.60 -7.00
C TYR A 258 -0.14 22.10 -6.75
N SER A 259 0.68 22.81 -7.53
CA SER A 259 0.95 24.24 -7.30
C SER A 259 -0.26 25.17 -7.54
N MET A 260 -1.43 24.62 -7.91
CA MET A 260 -2.62 25.37 -8.36
C MET A 260 -3.90 25.03 -7.56
N ASP A 261 -3.76 24.46 -6.36
CA ASP A 261 -4.88 23.84 -5.63
C ASP A 261 -6.04 24.81 -5.33
N ASN A 262 -5.76 26.09 -5.01
CA ASN A 262 -6.79 27.07 -4.70
C ASN A 262 -7.73 27.36 -5.88
N GLU A 263 -7.19 27.48 -7.11
CA GLU A 263 -8.01 27.73 -8.30
C GLU A 263 -8.85 26.51 -8.65
N THR A 264 -8.26 25.30 -8.57
CA THR A 264 -8.98 24.04 -8.79
C THR A 264 -10.15 23.89 -7.81
N ILE A 265 -9.93 24.13 -6.51
CA ILE A 265 -10.97 24.05 -5.48
C ILE A 265 -12.11 25.03 -5.78
N ASN A 266 -11.79 26.29 -6.12
CA ASN A 266 -12.81 27.30 -6.42
C ASN A 266 -13.69 26.91 -7.63
N ILE A 267 -13.09 26.36 -8.70
CA ILE A 267 -13.85 25.92 -9.88
C ILE A 267 -14.80 24.77 -9.52
N LEU A 268 -14.30 23.76 -8.78
CA LEU A 268 -15.10 22.61 -8.37
C LEU A 268 -16.26 23.03 -7.45
N GLN A 269 -15.98 23.90 -6.47
CA GLN A 269 -17.00 24.43 -5.56
C GLN A 269 -18.10 25.20 -6.33
N ASN A 270 -17.72 26.07 -7.27
CA ASN A 270 -18.68 26.81 -8.09
C ASN A 270 -19.53 25.88 -8.98
N ALA A 271 -18.99 24.73 -9.38
CA ALA A 271 -19.70 23.70 -10.12
C ALA A 271 -20.53 22.76 -9.23
N GLY A 272 -20.51 22.93 -7.90
CA GLY A 272 -21.20 22.05 -6.96
C GLY A 272 -20.54 20.68 -6.77
N ILE A 273 -19.25 20.56 -7.08
CA ILE A 273 -18.48 19.31 -7.06
C ILE A 273 -17.68 19.24 -5.76
N SER A 274 -17.81 18.13 -5.04
CA SER A 274 -17.05 17.90 -3.81
C SER A 274 -15.58 17.65 -4.14
N CYS A 275 -14.66 18.22 -3.35
CA CYS A 275 -13.23 18.03 -3.54
C CYS A 275 -12.55 17.83 -2.19
N ARG A 276 -11.74 16.77 -2.07
CA ARG A 276 -10.97 16.51 -0.85
C ARG A 276 -9.66 15.77 -1.13
N LYS A 277 -8.69 16.01 -0.26
CA LYS A 277 -7.46 15.24 -0.22
C LYS A 277 -7.69 13.90 0.48
N PHE A 278 -7.18 12.84 -0.11
CA PHE A 278 -7.10 11.52 0.48
C PHE A 278 -6.01 11.52 1.55
N VAL A 279 -6.38 11.10 2.75
CA VAL A 279 -5.46 10.92 3.89
C VAL A 279 -5.52 9.44 4.23
N GLU A 280 -4.36 8.77 4.17
CA GLU A 280 -4.21 7.37 4.60
C GLU A 280 -4.31 7.20 6.10
#